data_AF-A0A945AGJ2-F1
#
_entry.id   AF-A0A945AGJ2-F1
#
_cell.length_a   1.000
_cell.length_b   1.000
_cell.length_c   1.000
_cell.angle_alpha   90.00
_cell.angle_beta   90.00
_cell.angle_gamma   90.00
#
_symmetry.space_group_name_H-M   'P 1'
#
loop_
_entity.id
_entity.type
_entity.pdbx_description
1 polymer ?
#
loop_
_entity_poly.entity_id
_entity_poly.type
_entity_poly.pdbx_seq_one_letter_code
_entity_poly.pdbx_strand_id
1 'polypeptide(L)'
;MAENHIKYPRTPHLPWSQGQSRDDQVLSTTQHFEGKEVIVTEKMDGENTTMYHDHIHARSTTSSPHPSRDWVKKLWSQIQFNIPKGLRVCGENVFAKHSIHYRALPSYFLVFAIFEENVCLSWKETECIR
;
A
#
# COMPACT_ATOMS: atom_id res chain seq x y z
N MET A 1 -9.88 -22.88 -5.15
CA MET A 1 -10.22 -22.36 -3.81
C MET A 1 -10.39 -20.86 -3.96
N ALA A 2 -11.38 -20.22 -3.32
CA ALA A 2 -11.55 -18.78 -3.48
C ALA A 2 -10.27 -18.06 -3.03
N GLU A 3 -9.56 -17.43 -3.97
CA GLU A 3 -8.41 -16.58 -3.65
C GLU A 3 -8.92 -15.44 -2.78
N ASN A 4 -8.63 -15.54 -1.49
CA ASN A 4 -9.11 -14.59 -0.51
C ASN A 4 -8.16 -13.40 -0.57
N HIS A 5 -8.43 -12.45 -1.48
CA HIS A 5 -7.66 -11.22 -1.59
C HIS A 5 -7.54 -10.54 -0.22
N ILE A 6 -6.32 -10.21 0.17
CA ILE A 6 -6.02 -9.81 1.54
C ILE A 6 -6.03 -8.28 1.61
N LYS A 7 -6.70 -7.72 2.61
CA LYS A 7 -6.65 -6.26 2.87
C LYS A 7 -5.25 -5.88 3.35
N TYR A 8 -4.76 -4.71 2.93
CA TYR A 8 -3.54 -4.16 3.52
C TYR A 8 -3.77 -3.82 5.01
N PRO A 9 -2.84 -4.20 5.92
CA PRO A 9 -2.98 -3.94 7.35
C PRO A 9 -3.12 -2.44 7.65
N ARG A 10 -3.69 -2.09 8.81
CA ARG A 10 -3.62 -0.70 9.29
C ARG A 10 -2.21 -0.44 9.79
N THR A 11 -1.68 0.75 9.54
CA THR A 11 -0.46 1.23 10.20
C THR A 11 -0.87 1.94 11.49
N PRO A 12 -0.52 1.42 12.67
CA PRO A 12 -0.85 2.08 13.92
C PRO A 12 -0.03 3.36 14.12
N HIS A 13 -0.61 4.33 14.83
CA HIS A 13 0.09 5.54 15.25
C HIS A 13 1.16 5.23 16.29
N LEU A 14 2.22 6.03 16.29
CA LEU A 14 3.19 6.05 17.38
C LEU A 14 2.52 6.52 18.68
N PRO A 15 2.98 6.05 19.86
CA PRO A 15 2.33 6.35 21.15
C PRO A 15 2.22 7.85 21.46
N TRP A 16 3.12 8.66 20.90
CA TRP A 16 3.19 10.11 21.07
C TRP A 16 2.68 10.90 19.86
N SER A 17 2.00 10.24 18.90
CA SER A 17 1.43 10.91 17.74
C SER A 17 0.32 11.88 18.16
N GLN A 18 0.36 13.09 17.63
CA GLN A 18 -0.75 14.04 17.77
C GLN A 18 -1.87 13.70 16.77
N GLY A 19 -3.10 14.17 17.04
CA GLY A 19 -4.21 14.09 16.09
C GLY A 19 -4.91 12.73 15.97
N GLN A 20 -4.64 11.78 16.87
CA GLN A 20 -5.34 10.48 16.90
C GLN A 20 -6.80 10.63 17.38
N SER A 21 -7.71 9.94 16.69
CA SER A 21 -9.12 9.79 17.06
C SER A 21 -9.36 8.51 17.86
N ARG A 22 -10.59 8.30 18.35
CA ARG A 22 -10.93 7.09 19.13
C ARG A 22 -10.87 5.79 18.32
N ASP A 23 -10.98 5.87 16.99
CA ASP A 23 -11.02 4.70 16.10
C ASP A 23 -9.63 4.31 15.56
N ASP A 24 -8.60 5.10 15.89
CA ASP A 24 -7.23 4.87 15.43
C ASP A 24 -6.50 3.83 16.27
N GLN A 25 -5.74 2.98 15.59
CA GLN A 25 -4.86 2.03 16.27
C GLN A 25 -3.60 2.77 16.72
N VAL A 26 -3.20 2.59 17.97
CA VAL A 26 -1.99 3.20 18.54
C VAL A 26 -1.11 2.08 19.09
N LEU A 27 0.19 2.14 18.80
CA LEU A 27 1.15 1.21 19.40
C LEU A 27 1.21 1.42 20.91
N SER A 28 1.30 0.33 21.68
CA SER A 28 1.50 0.39 23.13
C SER A 28 2.94 0.72 23.52
N THR A 29 3.91 0.39 22.66
CA THR A 29 5.35 0.59 22.88
C THR A 29 6.07 0.64 21.54
N THR A 30 7.26 1.24 21.51
CA THR A 30 8.16 1.25 20.35
C THR A 30 9.38 0.33 20.50
N GLN A 31 9.42 -0.49 21.57
CA GLN A 31 10.53 -1.41 21.84
C GLN A 31 10.84 -2.39 20.70
N HIS A 32 9.84 -2.72 19.88
CA HIS A 32 10.04 -3.59 18.72
C HIS A 32 10.94 -2.99 17.62
N PHE A 33 11.23 -1.69 17.69
CA PHE A 33 12.18 -1.01 16.82
C PHE A 33 13.61 -0.94 17.41
N GLU A 34 13.79 -1.22 18.70
CA GLU A 34 15.11 -1.06 19.35
C GLU A 34 16.14 -2.04 18.79
N GLY A 35 17.31 -1.51 18.43
CA GLY A 35 18.40 -2.30 17.82
C GLY A 35 18.07 -2.86 16.43
N LYS A 36 17.01 -2.37 15.77
CA LYS A 36 16.65 -2.72 14.39
C LYS A 36 16.98 -1.59 13.44
N GLU A 37 17.26 -1.94 12.18
CA GLU A 37 17.23 -0.98 11.09
C GLU A 37 15.77 -0.63 10.80
N VAL A 38 15.44 0.66 10.86
CA VAL A 38 14.08 1.17 10.64
C VAL A 38 14.10 2.07 9.41
N ILE A 39 13.23 1.77 8.46
CA ILE A 39 13.03 2.58 7.27
C ILE A 39 11.81 3.47 7.48
N VAL A 40 12.00 4.77 7.26
CA VAL A 40 10.94 5.77 7.34
C VAL A 40 10.75 6.38 5.96
N THR A 41 9.53 6.31 5.44
CA THR A 41 9.16 6.85 4.14
C THR A 41 8.05 7.89 4.30
N GLU A 42 7.92 8.77 3.31
CA GLU A 42 6.80 9.71 3.27
C GLU A 42 5.47 8.96 3.09
N LYS A 43 4.50 9.26 3.95
CA LYS A 43 3.15 8.73 3.80
C LYS A 43 2.35 9.61 2.87
N MET A 44 2.01 9.07 1.71
CA MET A 44 1.18 9.75 0.71
C MET A 44 -0.30 9.76 1.11
N ASP A 45 -1.03 10.77 0.61
CA ASP A 45 -2.48 10.97 0.76
C ASP A 45 -3.20 10.62 -0.55
N GLY A 46 -3.57 9.35 -0.68
CA GLY A 46 -4.33 8.85 -1.82
C GLY A 46 -5.21 7.66 -1.45
N GLU A 47 -5.33 6.73 -2.40
CA GLU A 47 -6.06 5.49 -2.21
C GLU A 47 -5.11 4.29 -2.24
N ASN A 48 -5.01 3.58 -1.11
CA ASN A 48 -4.33 2.29 -1.05
C ASN A 48 -4.88 1.33 -2.12
N THR A 49 -3.96 0.80 -2.93
CA THR A 49 -4.24 -0.13 -4.01
C THR A 49 -3.28 -1.32 -3.94
N THR A 50 -3.83 -2.50 -4.16
CA THR A 50 -3.13 -3.77 -4.08
C THR A 50 -3.27 -4.50 -5.41
N MET A 51 -2.15 -4.92 -5.99
CA MET A 51 -2.06 -5.63 -7.26
C MET A 51 -1.50 -7.05 -7.07
N TYR A 52 -2.11 -8.00 -7.77
CA TYR A 52 -1.68 -9.39 -7.91
C TYR A 52 -1.49 -9.68 -9.40
N HIS A 53 -1.02 -10.88 -9.71
CA HIS A 53 -0.92 -11.36 -11.09
C HIS A 53 -2.26 -11.32 -11.85
N ASP A 54 -3.37 -11.54 -11.17
CA ASP A 54 -4.71 -11.76 -11.76
C ASP A 54 -5.81 -10.89 -11.15
N HIS A 55 -5.48 -10.07 -10.15
CA HIS A 55 -6.46 -9.22 -9.49
C HIS A 55 -5.87 -7.87 -9.04
N ILE A 56 -6.75 -6.88 -8.89
CA ILE A 56 -6.44 -5.58 -8.31
C ILE A 56 -7.62 -5.11 -7.45
N HIS A 57 -7.32 -4.60 -6.26
CA HIS A 57 -8.34 -4.01 -5.39
C HIS A 57 -7.82 -2.78 -4.63
N ALA A 58 -8.73 -1.86 -4.29
CA ALA A 58 -8.47 -0.85 -3.27
C ALA A 58 -8.34 -1.53 -1.90
N ARG A 59 -8.02 -0.81 -0.81
CA ARG A 59 -7.91 -1.45 0.52
C ARG A 59 -9.12 -2.30 0.91
N SER A 60 -10.33 -1.86 0.56
CA SER A 60 -11.52 -2.71 0.60
C SER A 60 -11.55 -3.59 -0.64
N THR A 61 -11.59 -4.91 -0.43
CA THR A 61 -11.67 -5.92 -1.50
C THR A 61 -13.00 -5.90 -2.23
N THR A 62 -14.04 -5.35 -1.61
CA THR A 62 -15.33 -5.06 -2.24
C THR A 62 -15.42 -3.55 -2.45
N SER A 63 -15.27 -3.10 -3.69
CA SER A 63 -15.43 -1.69 -4.07
C SER A 63 -16.11 -1.58 -5.42
N SER A 64 -17.05 -0.62 -5.53
CA SER A 64 -17.70 -0.31 -6.81
C SER A 64 -16.70 0.34 -7.77
N PRO A 65 -16.86 0.17 -9.09
CA PRO A 65 -16.06 0.89 -10.08
C PRO A 65 -16.11 2.41 -9.84
N HIS A 66 -14.98 3.09 -9.98
CA HIS A 66 -14.88 4.54 -9.84
C HIS A 66 -13.80 5.08 -10.79
N PRO A 67 -14.05 6.19 -11.54
CA PRO A 67 -13.12 6.69 -12.57
C PRO A 67 -11.72 7.04 -12.06
N SER A 68 -11.58 7.40 -10.78
CA SER A 68 -10.26 7.66 -10.16
C SER A 68 -9.32 6.44 -10.17
N ARG A 69 -9.86 5.24 -10.44
CA ARG A 69 -9.10 3.98 -10.48
C ARG A 69 -8.75 3.53 -11.89
N ASP A 70 -9.23 4.21 -12.92
CA ASP A 70 -9.04 3.78 -14.31
C ASP A 70 -7.56 3.83 -14.71
N TRP A 71 -6.84 4.86 -14.26
CA TRP A 71 -5.40 4.98 -14.51
C TRP A 71 -4.61 3.82 -13.89
N VAL A 72 -4.85 3.52 -12.60
CA VAL A 72 -4.11 2.46 -11.90
C VAL A 72 -4.49 1.06 -12.40
N LYS A 73 -5.75 0.85 -12.83
CA LYS A 73 -6.19 -0.38 -13.49
C LYS A 73 -5.52 -0.56 -14.85
N LYS A 74 -5.38 0.52 -15.63
CA LYS A 74 -4.66 0.48 -16.91
C LYS A 74 -3.19 0.13 -16.68
N LEU A 75 -2.53 0.77 -15.71
CA LEU A 75 -1.15 0.41 -15.32
C LEU A 75 -1.07 -1.09 -14.97
N TRP A 76 -1.94 -1.57 -14.09
CA TRP A 76 -1.99 -2.98 -13.71
C TRP A 76 -2.14 -3.91 -14.92
N SER A 77 -3.06 -3.61 -15.85
CA SER A 77 -3.26 -4.45 -17.04
C SER A 77 -2.00 -4.62 -17.91
N GLN A 78 -1.06 -3.67 -17.84
CA GLN A 78 0.21 -3.69 -18.56
C GLN A 78 1.28 -4.51 -17.85
N ILE A 79 1.24 -4.57 -16.51
CA ILE A 79 2.29 -5.19 -15.69
C ILE A 79 1.85 -6.48 -14.99
N GLN A 80 0.57 -6.83 -15.01
CA GLN A 80 0.00 -7.94 -14.22
C GLN A 80 0.74 -9.27 -14.43
N PHE A 81 1.12 -9.58 -15.67
CA PHE A 81 1.84 -10.82 -16.00
C PHE A 81 3.31 -10.81 -15.56
N ASN A 82 3.85 -9.64 -15.21
CA ASN A 82 5.19 -9.50 -14.64
C ASN A 82 5.17 -9.63 -13.12
N ILE A 83 4.00 -9.55 -12.47
CA ILE A 83 3.86 -9.79 -11.04
C ILE A 83 3.88 -11.32 -10.84
N PRO A 84 4.90 -11.90 -10.17
CA PRO A 84 4.94 -13.32 -9.91
C PRO A 84 3.70 -13.77 -9.12
N LYS A 85 3.21 -14.97 -9.42
CA LYS A 85 2.13 -15.57 -8.63
C LYS A 85 2.57 -15.72 -7.17
N GLY A 86 1.68 -15.40 -6.24
CA GLY A 86 1.97 -15.38 -4.80
C GLY A 86 2.50 -14.04 -4.28
N LEU A 87 2.97 -13.14 -5.15
CA LEU A 87 3.32 -11.78 -4.77
C LEU A 87 2.11 -10.84 -4.84
N ARG A 88 2.13 -9.88 -3.92
CA ARG A 88 1.14 -8.82 -3.78
C ARG A 88 1.85 -7.49 -3.66
N VAL A 89 1.70 -6.63 -4.66
CA VAL A 89 2.30 -5.28 -4.69
C VAL A 89 1.32 -4.28 -4.11
N CYS A 90 1.71 -3.60 -3.03
CA CYS A 90 0.91 -2.59 -2.36
C CYS A 90 1.49 -1.20 -2.59
N GLY A 91 0.64 -0.26 -2.99
CA GLY A 91 1.04 1.11 -3.22
C GLY A 91 -0.12 2.08 -3.05
N GLU A 92 0.20 3.36 -3.13
CA GLU A 92 -0.76 4.45 -3.06
C GLU A 92 -1.11 4.94 -4.46
N ASN A 93 -2.40 4.91 -4.82
CA ASN A 93 -2.92 5.57 -6.01
C ASN A 93 -3.24 7.03 -5.67
N VAL A 94 -2.45 7.95 -6.18
CA VAL A 94 -2.56 9.40 -5.97
C VAL A 94 -3.08 10.14 -7.22
N PHE A 95 -3.71 9.42 -8.15
CA PHE A 95 -4.29 10.00 -9.37
C PHE A 95 -5.36 11.05 -9.07
N ALA A 96 -6.32 10.70 -8.20
CA ALA A 96 -7.33 11.66 -7.75
C ALA A 96 -6.82 12.41 -6.52
N LYS A 97 -7.07 13.72 -6.49
CA LYS A 97 -6.79 14.52 -5.30
C LYS A 97 -7.71 14.06 -4.17
N HIS A 98 -7.11 13.69 -3.05
CA HIS A 98 -7.80 13.54 -1.77
C HIS A 98 -7.78 14.89 -1.04
N SER A 99 -6.99 15.02 0.02
CA SER A 99 -6.84 16.26 0.77
C SER A 99 -5.68 17.10 0.22
N ILE A 100 -4.57 16.44 -0.13
CA ILE A 100 -3.35 17.06 -0.63
C ILE A 100 -3.32 17.02 -2.16
N HIS A 101 -2.95 18.16 -2.78
CA HIS A 101 -2.72 18.22 -4.21
C HIS A 101 -1.23 18.19 -4.52
N TYR A 102 -0.78 17.09 -5.12
CA TYR A 102 0.61 16.91 -5.51
C TYR A 102 0.86 17.44 -6.93
N ARG A 103 2.00 18.12 -7.12
CA ARG A 103 2.36 18.78 -8.40
C ARG A 103 3.53 18.12 -9.14
N ALA A 104 4.41 17.42 -8.42
CA ALA A 104 5.66 16.87 -8.96
C ALA A 104 5.82 15.41 -8.50
N LEU A 105 4.89 14.55 -8.93
CA LEU A 105 4.94 13.12 -8.62
C LEU A 105 5.75 12.37 -9.68
N PRO A 106 6.56 11.36 -9.30
CA PRO A 106 7.24 10.51 -10.27
C PRO A 106 6.27 9.57 -11.02
N SER A 107 5.13 9.25 -10.40
CA SER A 107 4.05 8.42 -10.94
C SER A 107 2.78 8.65 -10.13
N TYR A 108 1.62 8.23 -10.65
CA TYR A 108 0.37 8.23 -9.89
C TYR A 108 0.16 6.97 -9.03
N PHE A 109 0.99 5.94 -9.19
CA PHE A 109 1.01 4.78 -8.30
C PHE A 109 2.39 4.66 -7.67
N LEU A 110 2.44 4.71 -6.33
CA LEU A 110 3.67 4.73 -5.55
C LEU A 110 3.72 3.50 -4.63
N VAL A 111 4.57 2.54 -4.97
CA VAL A 111 4.74 1.30 -4.20
C VAL A 111 5.44 1.61 -2.87
N PHE A 112 4.87 1.09 -1.78
CA PHE A 112 5.45 1.20 -0.43
C PHE A 112 5.67 -0.17 0.24
N ALA A 113 5.10 -1.26 -0.26
CA ALA A 113 5.33 -2.60 0.29
C ALA A 113 5.02 -3.69 -0.74
N ILE A 114 5.73 -4.82 -0.64
CA ILE A 114 5.42 -6.04 -1.38
C ILE A 114 5.32 -7.19 -0.38
N PHE A 115 4.33 -8.05 -0.58
CA PHE A 115 4.12 -9.23 0.24
C PHE A 115 4.30 -10.49 -0.58
N GLU A 116 4.93 -11.49 0.02
CA GLU A 116 4.82 -12.88 -0.38
C GLU A 116 3.89 -13.57 0.63
N GLU A 117 2.71 -14.00 0.18
CA GLU A 117 1.63 -14.48 1.05
C GLU A 117 1.28 -13.47 2.17
N ASN A 118 1.62 -13.80 3.42
CA ASN A 118 1.38 -12.99 4.62
C ASN A 118 2.66 -12.31 5.16
N VAL A 119 3.80 -12.49 4.49
CA VAL A 119 5.08 -11.93 4.90
C VAL A 119 5.36 -10.68 4.07
N CYS A 120 5.56 -9.55 4.75
CA CYS A 120 6.06 -8.34 4.09
C CYS A 120 7.54 -8.54 3.78
N LEU A 121 7.93 -8.34 2.53
CA LEU A 121 9.34 -8.34 2.14
C LEU A 121 10.08 -7.20 2.83
N SER A 122 11.40 -7.35 2.98
CA SER A 122 12.24 -6.27 3.48
C SER A 122 12.21 -5.06 2.53
N TRP A 123 12.63 -3.89 3.03
CA TRP A 123 12.70 -2.70 2.19
C TRP A 123 13.67 -2.88 1.01
N LYS A 124 14.82 -3.52 1.24
CA LYS A 124 15.81 -3.80 0.20
C LYS A 124 15.24 -4.68 -0.91
N GLU A 125 14.50 -5.73 -0.56
CA GLU A 125 13.82 -6.60 -1.54
C GLU A 125 12.73 -5.83 -2.29
N THR A 126 11.98 -4.98 -1.58
CA THR A 126 10.95 -4.13 -2.17
C THR A 126 11.55 -3.17 -3.20
N GLU A 127 12.66 -2.51 -2.89
CA GLU A 127 13.34 -1.58 -3.82
C GLU A 127 13.92 -2.28 -5.05
N CYS A 128 14.39 -3.51 -4.93
CA CYS A 128 14.89 -4.27 -6.08
C CYS A 128 13.78 -4.64 -7.07
N ILE A 129 12.53 -4.76 -6.61
CA ILE A 129 11.38 -5.13 -7.44
C ILE A 129 10.62 -3.90 -7.97
N ARG A 130 10.69 -2.77 -7.25
CA ARG A 130 9.93 -1.54 -7.53
C ARG A 130 10.33 -0.85 -8.82
#